data_AF-A0A960YEW2-F1
#
_entry.id   AF-A0A960YEW2-F1
#
_cell.length_a   1.000
_cell.length_b   1.000
_cell.length_c   1.000
_cell.angle_alpha   90.00
_cell.angle_beta   90.00
_cell.angle_gamma   90.00
#
_symmetry.space_group_name_H-M   'P 1'
#
loop_
_entity.id
_entity.type
_entity.pdbx_description
1 polymer ?
#
loop_
_entity_poly.entity_id
_entity_poly.type
_entity_poly.pdbx_seq_one_letter_code
_entity_poly.pdbx_strand_id
1 'polypeptide(L)' 'MLDTRVEIQDSVCTIHLKGNISLKNAIQLKEMITKLADEGHKEIILDLGENVYIDSSGIGSLFNSQKYLADNGGVLKNK' A
#
# COMPACT_ATOMS: atom_id res chain seq x y z
N MET A 1 2.07 4.70 15.64
CA MET A 1 1.54 3.39 15.18
C MET A 1 0.87 3.65 13.85
N LEU A 2 1.11 2.81 12.83
CA LEU A 2 0.40 2.93 11.56
C LEU A 2 -0.93 2.19 11.71
N ASP A 3 -2.04 2.89 11.47
CA ASP A 3 -3.37 2.29 11.39
C ASP A 3 -3.69 2.04 9.91
N THR A 4 -4.21 0.85 9.64
CA THR A 4 -4.46 0.34 8.29
C THR A 4 -5.84 -0.29 8.23
N ARG A 5 -6.68 0.17 7.30
CA ARG A 5 -7.96 -0.46 6.99
C ARG A 5 -8.04 -0.77 5.50
N VAL A 6 -8.48 -1.98 5.17
CA VAL A 6 -8.69 -2.40 3.77
C VAL A 6 -10.18 -2.32 3.44
N GLU A 7 -10.48 -1.75 2.28
CA GLU A 7 -11.82 -1.68 1.70
C GLU A 7 -11.75 -2.20 0.25
N ILE A 8 -12.68 -3.08 -0.12
CA ILE A 8 -12.73 -3.66 -1.47
C ILE A 8 -14.08 -3.26 -2.08
N GLN A 9 -14.04 -2.54 -3.20
CA GLN A 9 -15.22 -2.10 -3.94
C GLN A 9 -14.95 -2.24 -5.44
N ASP A 10 -15.88 -2.87 -6.18
CA ASP A 10 -15.82 -3.00 -7.64
C ASP A 10 -14.44 -3.47 -8.18
N SER A 11 -13.86 -4.48 -7.52
CA SER A 11 -12.53 -5.05 -7.80
C SER A 11 -11.32 -4.17 -7.51
N VAL A 12 -11.54 -2.94 -7.01
CA VAL A 12 -10.50 -2.04 -6.52
C VAL A 12 -10.30 -2.25 -5.03
N CYS A 13 -9.05 -2.40 -4.61
CA CYS A 13 -8.69 -2.52 -3.20
C CYS A 13 -8.10 -1.20 -2.70
N THR A 14 -8.74 -0.56 -1.74
CA THR A 14 -8.26 0.67 -1.10
C THR A 14 -7.69 0.35 0.28
N ILE A 15 -6.45 0.74 0.53
CA ILE A 15 -5.78 0.67 1.83
C ILE A 15 -5.77 2.08 2.42
N HIS A 16 -6.61 2.30 3.44
CA HIS A 16 -6.64 3.55 4.20
C HIS A 16 -5.52 3.54 5.23
N LEU A 17 -4.67 4.58 5.18
CA LEU A 17 -3.49 4.72 6.01
C LEU A 17 -3.64 5.94 6.94
N LYS A 18 -3.34 5.75 8.23
CA LYS A 18 -3.23 6.85 9.19
C LYS A 18 -1.99 6.69 10.06
N GLY A 19 -1.25 7.78 10.22
CA GLY A 19 -0.05 7.83 11.07
C GLY A 19 1.24 7.91 10.25
N ASN A 20 2.31 7.25 10.71
CA ASN A 20 3.64 7.40 10.13
C ASN A 20 4.09 6.11 9.40
N ILE A 21 4.51 6.27 8.15
CA ILE A 21 5.13 5.24 7.32
C ILE A 21 6.65 5.42 7.38
N SER A 22 7.27 4.62 8.24
CA SER A 22 8.73 4.44 8.32
C SER A 22 9.11 3.03 7.89
N LEU A 23 10.41 2.73 7.83
CA LEU A 23 10.94 1.40 7.47
C LEU A 23 10.20 0.25 8.14
N LYS A 24 9.94 0.36 9.45
CA LYS A 24 9.28 -0.69 10.24
C LYS A 24 7.88 -1.02 9.74
N ASN A 25 7.07 0.00 9.49
CA ASN A 25 5.66 -0.18 9.12
C ASN A 25 5.53 -0.41 7.61
N ALA A 26 6.49 0.04 6.81
CA ALA A 26 6.48 -0.15 5.37
C ALA A 26 6.74 -1.61 4.95
N ILE A 27 7.39 -2.41 5.80
CA ILE A 27 7.48 -3.88 5.60
C ILE A 27 6.09 -4.51 5.70
N GLN A 28 5.32 -4.15 6.73
CA GLN A 28 3.96 -4.65 6.93
C GLN A 28 3.03 -4.23 5.78
N LEU A 29 3.17 -2.99 5.30
CA LEU A 29 2.41 -2.50 4.16
C LEU A 29 2.76 -3.26 2.87
N LYS A 30 4.04 -3.56 2.64
CA LYS A 30 4.47 -4.39 1.51
C LYS A 30 3.85 -5.79 1.57
N GLU A 31 3.90 -6.45 2.72
CA GLU A 31 3.32 -7.79 2.90
C GLU A 31 1.80 -7.79 2.63
N MET A 32 1.09 -6.75 3.08
CA MET A 32 -0.33 -6.57 2.79
C MET A 32 -0.60 -6.38 1.30
N ILE A 33 0.15 -5.51 0.63
CA ILE A 33 0.04 -5.26 -0.80
C ILE A 33 0.32 -6.53 -1.61
N THR A 34 1.36 -7.28 -1.26
CA THR A 34 1.69 -8.55 -1.90
C THR A 34 0.58 -9.58 -1.73
N LYS A 35 0.06 -9.74 -0.51
CA LYS A 35 -1.04 -10.66 -0.23
C LYS A 35 -2.28 -10.32 -1.06
N LEU A 36 -2.66 -9.05 -1.14
CA LEU A 36 -3.80 -8.60 -1.95
C LEU A 36 -3.58 -8.89 -3.44
N ALA A 37 -2.36 -8.70 -3.94
CA ALA A 37 -2.00 -9.02 -5.32
C ALA A 37 -2.08 -10.53 -5.62
N ASP A 38 -1.64 -11.37 -4.68
CA ASP A 38 -1.73 -12.83 -4.76
C ASP A 38 -3.19 -13.32 -4.70
N GLU A 39 -4.05 -12.62 -3.96
CA GLU A 39 -5.51 -12.83 -3.94
C GLU A 39 -6.22 -12.36 -5.22
N GLY A 40 -5.47 -11.77 -6.17
CA GLY A 40 -5.97 -11.35 -7.48
C GLY A 40 -6.36 -9.88 -7.58
N HIS A 41 -6.20 -9.09 -6.51
CA HIS A 41 -6.45 -7.65 -6.57
C HIS A 41 -5.33 -6.95 -7.35
N LYS A 42 -5.61 -6.61 -8.61
CA LYS A 42 -4.64 -5.96 -9.51
C LYS A 42 -4.64 -4.44 -9.41
N GLU A 43 -5.69 -3.83 -8.87
CA GLU A 43 -5.73 -2.40 -8.64
C GLU A 43 -5.76 -2.11 -7.14
N ILE A 44 -4.67 -1.55 -6.62
CA ILE A 44 -4.54 -1.17 -5.22
C ILE A 44 -4.35 0.34 -5.11
N ILE A 45 -5.18 0.97 -4.29
CA ILE A 45 -5.15 2.40 -3.98
C ILE A 45 -4.67 2.59 -2.55
N LEU A 46 -3.66 3.42 -2.36
CA LEU A 46 -3.27 3.92 -1.05
C LEU A 46 -4.01 5.24 -0.78
N ASP A 47 -4.90 5.24 0.21
CA ASP A 47 -5.54 6.44 0.70
C ASP A 47 -4.69 7.00 1.85
N LEU A 48 -3.85 7.98 1.48
CA LEU A 48 -2.97 8.71 2.37
C LEU A 48 -3.78 9.85 3.00
N GLY A 49 -4.54 9.55 4.05
CA GLY A 49 -5.36 10.56 4.73
C GLY A 49 -4.54 11.78 5.18
N GLU A 50 -5.22 12.84 5.62
CA GLU A 50 -4.63 14.18 5.82
C GLU A 50 -3.40 14.25 6.75
N ASN A 51 -3.17 13.26 7.62
CA ASN A 51 -2.11 13.25 8.62
C ASN A 51 -1.12 12.09 8.44
N VAL A 52 -0.89 11.64 7.21
CA VAL A 52 0.14 10.63 6.92
C VAL A 52 1.51 11.29 6.75
N TYR A 53 2.48 10.85 7.55
CA TYR A 53 3.89 11.23 7.39
C TYR A 53 4.67 10.05 6.80
N ILE A 54 5.51 10.30 5.80
CA ILE A 54 6.33 9.28 5.15
C ILE A 54 7.78 9.75 5.16
N ASP A 55 8.70 8.91 5.67
CA ASP A 55 10.14 9.16 5.57
C ASP A 55 10.74 8.53 4.29
N SER A 56 12.02 8.76 4.03
CA SER A 56 12.71 8.25 2.83
C SER A 56 12.66 6.72 2.72
N SER A 57 12.70 6.02 3.85
CA SER A 57 12.63 4.56 3.90
C SER A 57 11.22 4.04 3.61
N GLY A 58 10.19 4.76 4.06
CA GLY A 58 8.80 4.52 3.71
C GLY A 58 8.58 4.62 2.20
N ILE A 59 9.05 5.70 1.58
CA ILE A 59 8.97 5.90 0.12
C ILE A 59 9.68 4.76 -0.64
N GLY A 60 10.91 4.40 -0.24
CA GLY A 60 11.67 3.33 -0.88
C GLY A 60 10.95 1.97 -0.81
N SER A 61 10.28 1.68 0.30
CA SER A 61 9.49 0.45 0.44
C SER A 61 8.19 0.47 -0.40
N LEU A 62 7.52 1.62 -0.47
CA LEU A 62 6.36 1.80 -1.35
C LEU A 62 6.72 1.60 -2.82
N PHE A 63 7.86 2.14 -3.24
CA PHE A 63 8.37 1.95 -4.60
C PHE A 63 8.64 0.47 -4.92
N ASN A 64 9.26 -0.26 -3.99
CA ASN A 64 9.46 -1.70 -4.14
C ASN A 64 8.14 -2.48 -4.21
N SER A 65 7.12 -2.06 -3.45
CA SER A 65 5.78 -2.66 -3.48
C SER A 65 5.08 -2.39 -4.81
N GLN A 66 5.20 -1.17 -5.34
CA GLN A 66 4.70 -0.80 -6.66
C GLN A 66 5.36 -1.65 -7.76
N LYS A 67 6.68 -1.82 -7.70
CA LYS A 67 7.41 -2.67 -8.66
C LYS A 67 6.92 -4.12 -8.61
N TYR A 68 6.77 -4.68 -7.41
CA TYR A 68 6.23 -6.03 -7.25
C TYR A 68 4.83 -6.17 -7.85
N LEU A 69 3.93 -5.20 -7.62
CA LEU A 69 2.59 -5.22 -8.23
C LEU A 69 2.67 -5.20 -9.76
N ALA A 70 3.50 -4.30 -10.30
CA ALA A 70 3.67 -4.14 -11.74
C ALA A 70 4.19 -5.42 -12.40
N ASP A 71 5.19 -6.07 -11.80
CA ASP A 71 5.73 -7.35 -12.25
C ASP A 71 4.67 -8.48 -12.23
N ASN A 72 3.61 -8.33 -11.42
CA ASN A 72 2.48 -9.25 -11.30
C ASN A 72 1.20 -8.74 -12.00
N GLY A 73 1.32 -7.80 -12.94
CA GLY A 73 0.22 -7.29 -13.76
C GLY A 73 -0.78 -6.40 -13.03
N GLY A 74 -0.37 -5.81 -11.90
CA GLY A 74 -1.15 -4.85 -11.12
C GLY A 74 -0.62 -3.43 -11.17
N VAL A 75 -1.36 -2.50 -10.56
CA VAL A 75 -1.00 -1.09 -10.40
C VAL A 75 -1.23 -0.65 -8.95
N LEU A 76 -0.26 0.09 -8.41
CA LEU A 76 -0.38 0.81 -7.15
C LEU A 76 -0.62 2.30 -7.47
N LYS A 77 -1.71 2.86 -6.93
CA LYS A 77 -2.09 4.27 -7.07
C LYS A 77 -2.18 4.92 -5.69
N ASN A 78 -2.05 6.24 -5.62
CA ASN A 78 -2.46 7.01 -4.46
C ASN A 78 -3.78 7.74 -4.76
N LYS A 79 -4.65 7.85 -3.77
CA LYS A 79 -5.83 8.73 -3.77
C LYS A 79 -5.45 10.10 -3.24
#